data_AF-A0A023GAI3-F1
#
_entry.id   AF-A0A023GAI3-F1
#
_cell.length_a   1.000
_cell.length_b   1.000
_cell.length_c   1.000
_cell.angle_alpha   90.00
_cell.angle_beta   90.00
_cell.angle_gamma   90.00
#
_symmetry.space_group_name_H-M   'P 1'
#
loop_
_entity.id
_entity.type
_entity.pdbx_description
1 polymer ?
#
loop_
_entity_poly.entity_id
_entity_poly.type
_entity_poly.pdbx_seq_one_letter_code
_entity_poly.pdbx_strand_id
1 'polypeptide(L)'
;MAMARWCASQSAAIFFHHACLAALYESNPKAGYMQCPVCKVIYGVKHGNQPPGIMSFQALPFSLAGHEGSGTIQITYHIPAGIQGPGHPHPGMPYTARGFPRHGYLPNTEQGRRALKLLVEAWNRRLIFTIGQSTTTGEQDTVTWNEIHHKTEFGANRTGHGYPDPSYLDNLFAELHAQGVTDESARDCTDA
;
A
#
# COMPACT_ATOMS: atom_id res chain seq x y z
N MET A 1 17.52 14.54 31.91
CA MET A 1 16.94 14.56 30.55
C MET A 1 15.47 14.19 30.65
N ALA A 2 14.55 15.03 30.16
CA ALA A 2 13.12 14.73 30.21
C ALA A 2 12.76 13.65 29.17
N MET A 3 12.19 12.54 29.63
CA MET A 3 11.67 11.46 28.78
C MET A 3 10.16 11.65 28.62
N ALA A 4 9.65 11.55 27.40
CA ALA A 4 8.21 11.62 27.13
C ALA A 4 7.69 10.23 26.78
N ARG A 5 6.56 9.85 27.39
CA ARG A 5 5.81 8.64 27.02
C ARG A 5 5.11 8.91 25.69
N TRP A 6 5.41 8.12 24.65
CA TRP A 6 4.92 8.44 23.31
C TRP A 6 4.21 7.27 22.59
N CYS A 7 4.62 6.00 22.74
CA CYS A 7 3.86 4.86 22.16
C CYS A 7 2.97 4.18 23.22
N ALA A 8 1.66 4.16 22.98
CA ALA A 8 0.66 3.45 23.79
C ALA A 8 0.26 2.09 23.18
N SER A 9 1.20 1.34 22.59
CA SER A 9 0.90 -0.01 22.11
C SER A 9 0.87 -1.02 23.26
N GLN A 10 0.03 -2.04 23.11
CA GLN A 10 -0.61 -2.84 24.17
C GLN A 10 0.29 -3.74 25.05
N SER A 11 1.61 -3.51 25.14
CA SER A 11 2.46 -4.35 26.00
C SER A 11 3.63 -3.62 26.67
N ALA A 12 4.05 -2.44 26.21
CA ALA A 12 5.11 -1.69 26.87
C ALA A 12 5.07 -0.19 26.52
N ALA A 13 5.27 0.67 27.52
CA ALA A 13 5.46 2.10 27.29
C ALA A 13 6.83 2.33 26.64
N ILE A 14 6.83 2.84 25.41
CA ILE A 14 8.07 3.24 24.72
C ILE A 14 8.33 4.71 25.00
N PHE A 15 9.52 5.00 25.51
CA PHE A 15 9.99 6.33 25.86
C PHE A 15 11.07 6.79 24.88
N PHE A 16 10.98 8.05 24.47
CA PHE A 16 12.01 8.71 23.68
C PHE A 16 12.47 9.97 24.42
N HIS A 17 13.73 10.38 24.19
CA HIS A 17 14.14 11.73 24.53
C HIS A 17 13.31 12.71 23.69
N HIS A 18 12.80 13.76 24.32
CA HIS A 18 12.00 14.77 23.63
C HIS A 18 12.72 15.33 22.38
N ALA A 19 14.02 15.62 22.49
CA ALA A 19 14.83 16.13 21.37
C ALA A 19 14.94 15.14 20.20
N CYS A 20 15.05 13.83 20.46
CA CYS A 20 15.09 12.82 19.41
C CYS A 20 13.75 12.68 18.69
N LEU A 21 12.64 12.81 19.43
CA LEU A 21 11.30 12.78 18.85
C LEU A 21 11.04 14.04 17.99
N ALA A 22 11.46 15.22 18.47
CA ALA A 22 11.38 16.46 17.70
C ALA A 22 12.20 16.35 16.40
N ALA A 23 13.45 15.87 16.48
CA ALA A 23 14.29 15.65 15.31
C ALA A 23 13.68 14.63 14.32
N LEU A 24 13.01 13.58 14.83
CA LEU A 24 12.28 12.63 13.98
C LEU A 24 11.15 13.32 13.21
N TYR A 25 10.34 14.14 13.89
CA TYR A 25 9.27 14.91 13.24
C TYR A 25 9.81 15.90 12.20
N GLU A 26 10.86 16.64 12.57
CA GLU A 26 11.50 17.66 11.75
C GLU A 26 12.28 17.08 10.57
N SER A 27 12.61 15.78 10.58
CA SER A 27 13.25 15.11 9.44
C SER A 27 12.35 15.05 8.20
N ASN A 28 11.02 15.09 8.38
CA ASN A 28 10.06 15.09 7.28
C ASN A 28 8.76 15.81 7.67
N PRO A 29 8.78 17.13 7.87
CA PRO A 29 7.65 17.89 8.38
C PRO A 29 6.47 17.92 7.41
N LYS A 30 6.73 17.65 6.11
CA LYS A 30 5.70 17.59 5.07
C LYS A 30 4.99 16.24 4.99
N ALA A 31 5.44 15.23 5.75
CA ALA A 31 4.83 13.90 5.73
C ALA A 31 3.39 13.92 6.25
N GLY A 32 3.07 14.76 7.23
CA GLY A 32 1.75 14.77 7.89
C GLY A 32 1.48 13.57 8.79
N TYR A 33 2.48 12.70 8.98
CA TYR A 33 2.43 11.57 9.92
C TYR A 33 3.79 11.35 10.58
N MET A 34 3.79 10.65 11.71
CA MET A 34 4.99 10.08 12.31
C MET A 34 4.82 8.58 12.49
N GLN A 35 5.90 7.84 12.21
CA GLN A 35 5.94 6.41 12.48
C GLN A 35 6.90 6.14 13.63
N CYS A 36 6.44 5.39 14.63
CA CYS A 36 7.32 4.99 15.71
C CYS A 36 8.44 4.09 15.18
N PRO A 37 9.72 4.42 15.42
CA PRO A 37 10.82 3.62 14.88
C PRO A 37 10.88 2.21 15.49
N VAL A 38 10.29 2.02 16.68
CA VAL A 38 10.27 0.76 17.44
C VAL A 38 8.98 -0.04 17.16
N CYS A 39 7.82 0.49 17.55
CA CYS A 39 6.53 -0.22 17.46
C CYS A 39 5.87 -0.13 16.07
N LYS A 40 6.42 0.69 15.14
CA LYS A 40 5.88 0.98 13.80
C LYS A 40 4.46 1.58 13.74
N VAL A 41 3.84 1.85 14.90
CA VAL A 41 2.57 2.59 15.00
C VAL A 41 2.70 3.95 14.29
N ILE A 42 1.67 4.28 13.51
CA ILE A 42 1.56 5.52 12.75
C ILE A 42 0.65 6.49 13.52
N TYR A 43 1.14 7.71 13.71
CA TYR A 43 0.38 8.84 14.24
C TYR A 43 0.12 9.83 13.10
N GLY A 44 -1.14 10.16 12.83
CA GLY A 44 -1.55 10.91 11.64
C GLY A 44 -1.88 10.00 10.46
N VAL A 45 -2.07 10.60 9.27
CA VAL A 45 -2.46 9.86 8.06
C VAL A 45 -1.25 9.70 7.14
N LYS A 46 -0.79 8.46 7.00
CA LYS A 46 0.33 8.14 6.11
C LYS A 46 -0.10 8.29 4.65
N HIS A 47 0.64 9.13 3.93
CA HIS A 47 0.54 9.26 2.48
C HIS A 47 1.85 8.81 1.84
N GLY A 48 1.75 8.15 0.69
CA GLY A 48 2.89 7.76 -0.12
C GLY A 48 3.18 8.74 -1.24
N ASN A 49 4.03 8.31 -2.16
CA ASN A 49 4.50 9.10 -3.30
C ASN A 49 4.10 8.46 -4.64
N GLN A 50 3.11 7.59 -4.70
CA GLN A 50 2.59 7.02 -5.95
C GLN A 50 2.37 8.11 -7.03
N PRO A 51 2.85 7.94 -8.27
CA PRO A 51 2.59 8.88 -9.35
C PRO A 51 1.10 8.94 -9.77
N PRO A 52 0.66 10.01 -10.45
CA PRO A 52 -0.71 10.10 -10.96
C PRO A 52 -1.06 8.92 -11.88
N GLY A 53 -2.30 8.44 -11.79
CA GLY A 53 -2.79 7.33 -12.59
C GLY A 53 -4.26 7.05 -12.33
N ILE A 54 -4.74 5.90 -12.79
CA ILE A 54 -6.12 5.46 -12.67
C ILE A 54 -6.15 4.08 -12.01
N MET A 55 -7.05 3.91 -11.04
CA MET A 55 -7.48 2.62 -10.51
C MET A 55 -8.94 2.40 -10.91
N SER A 56 -9.25 1.20 -11.38
CA SER A 56 -10.61 0.75 -11.65
C SER A 56 -10.76 -0.71 -11.24
N PHE A 57 -11.99 -1.18 -11.04
CA PHE A 57 -12.24 -2.57 -10.71
C PHE A 57 -13.56 -3.06 -11.32
N GLN A 58 -13.64 -4.36 -11.57
CA GLN A 58 -14.83 -5.02 -12.11
C GLN A 58 -14.99 -6.42 -11.51
N ALA A 59 -16.25 -6.88 -11.43
CA ALA A 59 -16.56 -8.25 -11.06
C ALA A 59 -16.57 -9.14 -12.31
N LEU A 60 -15.90 -10.29 -12.22
CA LEU A 60 -15.84 -11.33 -13.24
C LEU A 60 -16.59 -12.58 -12.74
N PRO A 61 -17.25 -13.32 -13.65
CA PRO A 61 -18.03 -14.51 -13.29
C PRO A 61 -17.15 -15.76 -13.01
N PHE A 62 -15.84 -15.65 -13.17
CA PHE A 62 -14.90 -16.75 -12.99
C PHE A 62 -14.39 -16.78 -11.55
N SER A 63 -14.19 -17.98 -10.99
CA SER A 63 -13.64 -18.14 -9.63
C SER A 63 -12.12 -18.31 -9.65
N LEU A 64 -11.45 -17.78 -8.62
CA LEU A 64 -10.05 -18.07 -8.36
C LEU A 64 -9.91 -19.45 -7.71
N ALA A 65 -8.75 -20.09 -7.91
CA ALA A 65 -8.44 -21.36 -7.26
C ALA A 65 -8.49 -21.22 -5.73
N GLY A 66 -9.25 -22.08 -5.06
CA GLY A 66 -9.48 -22.04 -3.60
C GLY A 66 -10.63 -21.12 -3.17
N HIS A 67 -11.35 -20.52 -4.12
CA HIS A 67 -12.50 -19.64 -3.87
C HIS A 67 -13.67 -19.96 -4.81
N GLU A 68 -13.92 -21.25 -5.04
CA GLU A 68 -14.93 -21.75 -5.97
C GLU A 68 -16.34 -21.21 -5.64
N GLY A 69 -17.06 -20.77 -6.67
CA GLY A 69 -18.44 -20.27 -6.55
C GLY A 69 -18.56 -18.81 -6.11
N SER A 70 -17.45 -18.12 -5.82
CA SER A 70 -17.48 -16.72 -5.36
C SER A 70 -17.32 -15.68 -6.46
N GLY A 71 -16.83 -16.05 -7.65
CA GLY A 71 -16.42 -15.09 -8.68
C GLY A 71 -15.13 -14.35 -8.33
N THR A 72 -14.74 -13.37 -9.14
CA THR A 72 -13.48 -12.63 -8.96
C THR A 72 -13.69 -11.13 -9.09
N ILE A 73 -12.98 -10.36 -8.27
CA ILE A 73 -12.80 -8.91 -8.46
C ILE A 73 -11.46 -8.72 -9.17
N GLN A 74 -11.49 -8.18 -10.39
CA GLN A 74 -10.29 -7.74 -11.09
C GLN A 74 -10.10 -6.24 -10.84
N ILE A 75 -8.96 -5.88 -10.26
CA ILE A 75 -8.49 -4.51 -10.10
C ILE A 75 -7.54 -4.21 -11.26
N THR A 76 -7.67 -3.04 -11.88
CA THR A 76 -6.82 -2.58 -12.97
C THR A 76 -6.22 -1.23 -12.60
N TYR A 77 -4.90 -1.18 -12.54
CA TYR A 77 -4.12 0.03 -12.36
C TYR A 77 -3.53 0.47 -13.69
N HIS A 78 -3.52 1.77 -13.95
CA HIS A 78 -2.86 2.38 -15.10
C HIS A 78 -2.09 3.63 -14.65
N ILE A 79 -0.77 3.56 -14.69
CA ILE A 79 0.12 4.69 -14.38
C ILE A 79 0.98 4.95 -15.63
N PRO A 80 0.89 6.13 -16.25
CA PRO A 80 1.76 6.49 -17.37
C PRO A 80 3.17 6.87 -16.87
N ALA A 81 4.15 6.78 -17.78
CA ALA A 81 5.45 7.38 -17.58
C ALA A 81 5.33 8.91 -17.43
N GLY A 82 6.29 9.54 -16.76
CA GLY A 82 6.20 10.97 -16.47
C GLY A 82 7.48 11.55 -15.90
N ILE A 83 7.33 12.68 -15.21
CA ILE A 83 8.41 13.41 -14.56
C ILE A 83 8.29 13.28 -13.04
N GLN A 84 9.41 13.06 -12.37
CA GLN A 84 9.47 12.89 -10.94
C GLN A 84 9.16 14.22 -10.21
N GLY A 85 8.18 14.19 -9.31
CA GLY A 85 7.88 15.30 -8.42
C GLY A 85 8.83 15.42 -7.23
N PRO A 86 8.63 16.42 -6.35
CA PRO A 86 9.53 16.71 -5.23
C PRO A 86 9.67 15.59 -4.17
N GLY A 87 8.72 14.66 -4.10
CA GLY A 87 8.72 13.53 -3.15
C GLY A 87 9.30 12.22 -3.72
N HIS A 88 9.92 12.27 -4.90
CA HIS A 88 10.54 11.11 -5.56
C HIS A 88 12.08 11.18 -5.45
N PRO A 89 12.78 10.06 -5.75
CA PRO A 89 14.24 9.98 -5.61
C PRO A 89 15.02 11.05 -6.37
N HIS A 90 14.63 11.35 -7.62
CA HIS A 90 15.32 12.31 -8.49
C HIS A 90 14.33 13.33 -9.07
N PRO A 91 13.92 14.37 -8.29
CA PRO A 91 12.96 15.37 -8.75
C PRO A 91 13.38 16.04 -10.07
N GLY A 92 12.42 16.17 -11.00
CA GLY A 92 12.65 16.75 -12.34
C GLY A 92 13.16 15.76 -13.39
N MET A 93 13.61 14.57 -12.99
CA MET A 93 14.02 13.52 -13.93
C MET A 93 12.81 12.70 -14.44
N PRO A 94 12.90 12.11 -15.63
CA PRO A 94 11.86 11.19 -16.09
C PRO A 94 11.80 9.93 -15.22
N TYR A 95 10.65 9.27 -15.21
CA TYR A 95 10.48 7.92 -14.71
C TYR A 95 9.74 7.04 -15.72
N THR A 96 10.05 5.75 -15.77
CA THR A 96 9.38 4.78 -16.64
C THR A 96 8.23 4.08 -15.90
N ALA A 97 7.24 3.57 -16.63
CA ALA A 97 6.14 2.79 -16.06
C ALA A 97 5.95 1.49 -16.87
N ARG A 98 6.58 0.41 -16.42
CA ARG A 98 6.59 -0.89 -17.13
C ARG A 98 5.40 -1.77 -16.73
N GLY A 99 4.86 -2.47 -17.73
CA GLY A 99 3.84 -3.50 -17.52
C GLY A 99 2.46 -2.98 -17.12
N PHE A 100 2.16 -1.70 -17.40
CA PHE A 100 0.82 -1.16 -17.23
C PHE A 100 -0.02 -1.35 -18.51
N PRO A 101 -1.33 -1.62 -18.40
CA PRO A 101 -2.09 -1.75 -17.16
C PRO A 101 -1.70 -3.00 -16.36
N ARG A 102 -1.59 -2.85 -15.03
CA ARG A 102 -1.35 -3.97 -14.11
C ARG A 102 -2.67 -4.46 -13.56
N HIS A 103 -2.82 -5.78 -13.50
CA HIS A 103 -4.01 -6.42 -12.96
C HIS A 103 -3.73 -7.04 -11.59
N GLY A 104 -4.68 -6.89 -10.67
CA GLY A 104 -4.72 -7.60 -9.40
C GLY A 104 -6.04 -8.34 -9.24
N TYR A 105 -6.05 -9.47 -8.55
CA TYR A 105 -7.22 -10.32 -8.39
C TYR A 105 -7.53 -10.60 -6.92
N LEU A 106 -8.79 -10.40 -6.53
CA LEU A 106 -9.34 -10.79 -5.24
C LEU A 106 -10.55 -11.71 -5.46
N PRO A 107 -10.82 -12.68 -4.57
CA PRO A 107 -12.07 -13.43 -4.63
C PRO A 107 -13.25 -12.49 -4.36
N ASN A 108 -14.38 -12.63 -5.06
CA ASN A 108 -15.56 -11.81 -4.81
C ASN A 108 -16.40 -12.33 -3.61
N THR A 109 -15.71 -12.56 -2.51
CA THR A 109 -16.28 -12.89 -1.19
C THR A 109 -16.46 -11.61 -0.36
N GLU A 110 -17.05 -11.73 0.83
CA GLU A 110 -17.14 -10.61 1.78
C GLU A 110 -15.76 -10.07 2.16
N GLN A 111 -14.82 -10.97 2.49
CA GLN A 111 -13.45 -10.61 2.84
C GLN A 111 -12.71 -9.95 1.66
N GLY A 112 -12.89 -10.46 0.44
CA GLY A 112 -12.30 -9.84 -0.76
C GLY A 112 -12.88 -8.46 -1.08
N ARG A 113 -14.18 -8.25 -0.88
CA ARG A 113 -14.80 -6.91 -1.00
C ARG A 113 -14.30 -5.95 0.07
N ARG A 114 -14.06 -6.42 1.30
CA ARG A 114 -13.43 -5.62 2.35
C ARG A 114 -12.00 -5.23 1.97
N ALA A 115 -11.19 -6.18 1.49
CA ALA A 115 -9.86 -5.91 0.98
C ALA A 115 -9.86 -4.87 -0.16
N LEU A 116 -10.81 -4.96 -1.10
CA LEU A 116 -10.97 -3.98 -2.16
C LEU A 116 -11.18 -2.56 -1.61
N LYS A 117 -12.05 -2.37 -0.62
CA LYS A 117 -12.29 -1.05 0.00
C LYS A 117 -11.02 -0.45 0.58
N LEU A 118 -10.22 -1.26 1.27
CA LEU A 118 -8.95 -0.81 1.83
C LEU A 118 -7.90 -0.53 0.75
N LEU A 119 -7.87 -1.30 -0.34
CA LEU A 119 -6.99 -1.01 -1.48
C LEU A 119 -7.35 0.30 -2.19
N VAL A 120 -8.65 0.62 -2.30
CA VAL A 120 -9.11 1.92 -2.80
C VAL A 120 -8.61 3.04 -1.89
N GLU A 121 -8.71 2.86 -0.57
CA GLU A 121 -8.18 3.85 0.38
C GLU A 121 -6.66 4.00 0.29
N ALA A 122 -5.93 2.89 0.19
CA ALA A 122 -4.48 2.90 0.00
C ALA A 122 -4.09 3.57 -1.33
N TRP A 123 -4.88 3.40 -2.39
CA TRP A 123 -4.70 4.10 -3.66
C TRP A 123 -4.89 5.61 -3.51
N ASN A 124 -5.96 6.05 -2.84
CA ASN A 124 -6.23 7.47 -2.55
C ASN A 124 -5.10 8.10 -1.73
N ARG A 125 -4.54 7.34 -0.78
CA ARG A 125 -3.37 7.74 0.02
C ARG A 125 -2.03 7.59 -0.71
N ARG A 126 -2.04 7.22 -2.00
CA ARG A 126 -0.84 7.10 -2.84
C ARG A 126 0.16 6.05 -2.33
N LEU A 127 -0.35 4.94 -1.78
CA LEU A 127 0.45 3.90 -1.11
C LEU A 127 0.69 2.63 -1.93
N ILE A 128 -0.02 2.39 -3.04
CA ILE A 128 0.07 1.12 -3.79
C ILE A 128 1.38 1.02 -4.58
N PHE A 129 1.80 2.12 -5.20
CA PHE A 129 3.04 2.19 -5.97
C PHE A 129 3.97 3.29 -5.46
N THR A 130 5.22 3.21 -5.87
CA THR A 130 6.26 4.22 -5.66
C THR A 130 7.14 4.31 -6.91
N ILE A 131 8.07 5.27 -6.92
CA ILE A 131 9.17 5.31 -7.88
C ILE A 131 10.44 4.85 -7.16
N GLY A 132 11.11 3.86 -7.74
CA GLY A 132 12.35 3.33 -7.20
C GLY A 132 13.03 2.37 -8.16
N GLN A 133 13.80 1.44 -7.59
CA GLN A 133 14.44 0.38 -8.35
C GLN A 133 13.52 -0.84 -8.48
N SER A 134 13.34 -1.32 -9.71
CA SER A 134 12.68 -2.61 -9.96
C SER A 134 13.50 -3.75 -9.40
N THR A 135 12.92 -4.55 -8.52
CA THR A 135 13.57 -5.75 -7.96
C THR A 135 13.78 -6.83 -9.01
N THR A 136 12.92 -6.90 -10.03
CA THR A 136 12.99 -7.92 -11.09
C THR A 136 14.01 -7.58 -12.18
N THR A 137 14.11 -6.31 -12.56
CA THR A 137 14.92 -5.88 -13.72
C THR A 137 16.14 -5.03 -13.34
N GLY A 138 16.21 -4.53 -12.11
CA GLY A 138 17.24 -3.60 -11.66
C GLY A 138 17.08 -2.17 -12.22
N GLU A 139 16.07 -1.91 -13.06
CA GLU A 139 15.79 -0.59 -13.67
C GLU A 139 15.52 0.43 -12.55
N GLN A 140 16.29 1.52 -12.56
CA GLN A 140 16.11 2.66 -11.67
C GLN A 140 15.03 3.60 -12.21
N ASP A 141 14.52 4.49 -11.35
CA ASP A 141 13.55 5.53 -11.75
C ASP A 141 12.32 4.94 -12.46
N THR A 142 11.79 3.84 -11.94
CA THR A 142 10.62 3.16 -12.52
C THR A 142 9.52 2.93 -11.50
N VAL A 143 8.28 2.82 -11.96
CA VAL A 143 7.12 2.56 -11.12
C VAL A 143 7.14 1.12 -10.61
N THR A 144 7.21 0.95 -9.29
CA THR A 144 7.27 -0.33 -8.59
C THR A 144 6.16 -0.46 -7.54
N TRP A 145 5.83 -1.70 -7.15
CA TRP A 145 4.93 -1.97 -6.04
C TRP A 145 5.53 -1.46 -4.72
N ASN A 146 4.70 -1.00 -3.80
CA ASN A 146 5.13 -0.40 -2.54
C ASN A 146 4.59 -1.17 -1.33
N GLU A 147 5.23 -2.31 -1.00
CA GLU A 147 4.99 -3.12 0.20
C GLU A 147 3.56 -3.68 0.40
N ILE A 148 2.64 -3.49 -0.56
CA ILE A 148 1.29 -4.05 -0.55
C ILE A 148 1.17 -5.05 -1.71
N HIS A 149 1.21 -6.34 -1.39
CA HIS A 149 1.29 -7.40 -2.38
C HIS A 149 -0.04 -7.65 -3.07
N HIS A 150 0.03 -7.74 -4.40
CA HIS A 150 -1.11 -8.06 -5.25
C HIS A 150 -0.93 -9.43 -5.87
N LYS A 151 -2.04 -10.16 -6.00
CA LYS A 151 -2.08 -11.37 -6.83
C LYS A 151 -2.30 -10.96 -8.28
N THR A 152 -1.24 -11.07 -9.09
CA THR A 152 -1.22 -10.62 -10.49
C THR A 152 -1.43 -11.75 -11.49
N GLU A 153 -1.49 -13.00 -11.04
CA GLU A 153 -1.84 -14.16 -11.87
C GLU A 153 -3.25 -14.66 -11.54
N PHE A 154 -4.09 -14.78 -12.56
CA PHE A 154 -5.48 -15.22 -12.39
C PHE A 154 -5.62 -16.74 -12.23
N GLY A 155 -5.03 -17.51 -13.16
CA GLY A 155 -5.31 -18.95 -13.30
C GLY A 155 -4.16 -19.89 -12.92
N ALA A 156 -3.03 -19.35 -12.46
CA ALA A 156 -1.88 -20.13 -12.02
C ALA A 156 -1.15 -19.40 -10.89
N ASN A 157 -0.23 -20.09 -10.23
CA ASN A 157 0.70 -19.51 -9.28
C ASN A 157 2.15 -19.86 -9.67
N ARG A 158 2.54 -19.52 -10.90
CA ARG A 158 3.87 -19.86 -11.45
C ARG A 158 4.95 -18.95 -10.90
N THR A 159 4.65 -17.67 -10.73
CA THR A 159 5.62 -16.68 -10.21
C THR A 159 5.52 -16.46 -8.70
N GLY A 160 4.64 -17.18 -8.00
CA GLY A 160 4.36 -16.96 -6.57
C GLY A 160 3.33 -15.84 -6.29
N HIS A 161 2.88 -15.14 -7.33
CA HIS A 161 1.92 -14.04 -7.25
C HIS A 161 0.51 -14.42 -7.70
N GLY A 162 0.12 -15.69 -7.56
CA GLY A 162 -1.20 -16.22 -7.95
C GLY A 162 -1.91 -17.01 -6.85
N TYR A 163 -2.96 -17.71 -7.25
CA TYR A 163 -3.81 -18.56 -6.41
C TYR A 163 -3.63 -20.05 -6.76
N PRO A 164 -3.90 -21.01 -5.84
CA PRO A 164 -4.44 -20.80 -4.49
C PRO A 164 -3.39 -20.28 -3.51
N ASP A 165 -3.84 -19.43 -2.58
CA ASP A 165 -3.04 -18.94 -1.46
C ASP A 165 -3.98 -18.63 -0.28
N PRO A 166 -4.16 -19.57 0.67
CA PRO A 166 -5.11 -19.39 1.76
C PRO A 166 -4.70 -18.28 2.74
N SER A 167 -3.43 -17.86 2.73
CA SER A 167 -2.90 -16.83 3.64
C SER A 167 -2.97 -15.41 3.07
N TYR A 168 -3.26 -15.28 1.77
CA TYR A 168 -3.09 -14.02 1.05
C TYR A 168 -3.90 -12.87 1.65
N LEU A 169 -5.20 -13.07 1.90
CA LEU A 169 -6.05 -11.98 2.39
C LEU A 169 -5.62 -11.50 3.78
N ASP A 170 -5.21 -12.41 4.67
CA ASP A 170 -4.74 -12.05 6.01
C ASP A 170 -3.41 -11.28 5.95
N ASN A 171 -2.49 -11.71 5.09
CA ASN A 171 -1.24 -11.00 4.83
C ASN A 171 -1.50 -9.60 4.23
N LEU A 172 -2.41 -9.51 3.27
CA LEU A 172 -2.81 -8.25 2.66
C LEU A 172 -3.38 -7.27 3.70
N PHE A 173 -4.23 -7.74 4.63
CA PHE A 173 -4.73 -6.90 5.72
C PHE A 173 -3.61 -6.44 6.65
N ALA A 174 -2.66 -7.32 6.98
CA ALA A 174 -1.52 -6.97 7.82
C ALA A 174 -0.64 -5.90 7.15
N GLU A 175 -0.39 -6.02 5.85
CA GLU A 175 0.36 -5.04 5.05
C GLU A 175 -0.36 -3.69 4.99
N LEU A 176 -1.66 -3.68 4.68
CA LEU A 176 -2.48 -2.48 4.69
C LEU A 176 -2.49 -1.79 6.06
N HIS A 177 -2.66 -2.56 7.14
CA HIS A 177 -2.62 -2.07 8.51
C HIS A 177 -1.25 -1.49 8.87
N ALA A 178 -0.15 -2.12 8.43
CA ALA A 178 1.20 -1.60 8.62
C ALA A 178 1.44 -0.27 7.88
N GLN A 179 0.66 0.01 6.82
CA GLN A 179 0.62 1.30 6.14
C GLN A 179 -0.38 2.30 6.74
N GLY A 180 -1.08 1.93 7.83
CA GLY A 180 -2.08 2.77 8.49
C GLY A 180 -3.43 2.81 7.77
N VAL A 181 -3.72 1.80 6.94
CA VAL A 181 -5.00 1.65 6.23
C VAL A 181 -5.83 0.57 6.93
N THR A 182 -6.93 1.00 7.56
CA THR A 182 -7.80 0.16 8.39
C THR A 182 -9.26 0.38 7.99
N ASP A 183 -10.19 -0.45 8.49
CA ASP A 183 -11.62 -0.25 8.19
C ASP A 183 -12.16 1.10 8.70
N GLU A 184 -11.61 1.61 9.80
CA GLU A 184 -11.94 2.93 10.33
C GLU A 184 -11.50 4.01 9.36
N SER A 185 -10.28 3.87 8.85
CA SER A 185 -9.68 4.84 7.94
C SER A 185 -10.35 4.88 6.55
N ALA A 186 -11.08 3.83 6.16
CA ALA A 186 -11.77 3.73 4.88
C ALA A 186 -13.24 4.20 4.92
N ARG A 187 -13.81 4.48 6.11
CA ARG A 187 -15.17 5.02 6.26
C ARG A 187 -15.25 6.51 5.92
N ASP A 188 -14.18 7.25 6.18
CA ASP A 188 -14.14 8.71 5.99
C ASP A 188 -14.14 9.14 4.51
N CYS A 189 -13.98 8.21 3.57
CA CYS A 189 -13.99 8.49 2.13
C CYS A 189 -15.32 8.20 1.41
N THR A 190 -16.33 7.65 2.09
CA THR A 190 -17.66 7.42 1.50
C THR A 190 -18.68 8.54 1.77
N ASP A 191 -18.28 9.54 2.57
CA ASP A 191 -19.13 10.68 2.96
C ASP A 191 -18.72 12.02 2.31
N ALA A 192 -17.95 11.98 1.20
CA ALA A 192 -17.53 13.15 0.43
C ALA A 192 -17.98 13.08 -1.04
#